data_AF-A0A2E0N3Y5-F1
#
_entry.id   AF-A0A2E0N3Y5-F1
#
_cell.length_a   1.000
_cell.length_b   1.000
_cell.length_c   1.000
_cell.angle_alpha   90.00
_cell.angle_beta   90.00
_cell.angle_gamma   90.00
#
_symmetry.space_group_name_H-M   'P 1'
#
loop_
_entity.id
_entity.type
_entity.pdbx_description
1 polymer ?
#
loop_
_entity_poly.entity_id
_entity_poly.type
_entity_poly.pdbx_seq_one_letter_code
_entity_poly.pdbx_strand_id
1 'polypeptide(L)'
;MTMNEPVIINCTGLGAKALFDDDNMMPIKGQLSFLLPQSEVNYIIVGNGGLYMFPRSDGVLLGGTYERDVYDATPDLSKVPDIVAGHRRFFNAMDDPWS
;
A
#
# COMPACT_ATOMS: atom_id res chain seq x y z
N MET A 1 15.06 5.97 33.72
CA MET A 1 15.68 5.11 32.70
C MET A 1 16.85 5.89 32.12
N THR A 2 18.08 5.38 32.19
CA THR A 2 19.25 6.01 31.57
C THR A 2 19.85 5.02 30.59
N MET A 3 19.92 5.39 29.31
CA MET A 3 20.64 4.64 28.28
C MET A 3 22.11 5.04 28.30
N ASN A 4 23.00 4.11 27.92
CA ASN A 4 24.45 4.36 27.89
C ASN A 4 24.90 5.01 26.58
N GLU A 5 24.08 4.91 25.54
CA GLU A 5 24.32 5.43 24.21
C GLU A 5 24.18 6.96 24.22
N PRO A 6 25.16 7.71 23.69
CA PRO A 6 25.15 9.17 23.73
C PRO A 6 24.14 9.79 22.75
N VAL A 7 23.68 9.02 21.75
CA VAL A 7 22.73 9.46 20.72
C VAL A 7 21.80 8.30 20.38
N ILE A 8 20.52 8.61 20.21
CA ILE A 8 19.48 7.68 19.76
C ILE A 8 18.80 8.28 18.52
N ILE A 9 18.64 7.48 17.48
CA ILE A 9 17.87 7.85 16.29
C ILE A 9 16.54 7.10 16.34
N ASN A 10 15.44 7.82 16.56
CA ASN A 10 14.10 7.23 16.61
C ASN A 10 13.52 7.06 15.20
N CYS A 11 13.43 5.80 14.73
CA CYS A 11 12.83 5.43 13.44
C CYS A 11 11.60 4.51 13.61
N THR A 12 10.82 4.69 14.68
CA THR A 12 9.75 3.75 15.06
C THR A 12 8.42 3.93 14.31
N GLY A 13 8.33 4.93 13.42
CA GLY A 13 7.14 5.16 12.59
C GLY A 13 5.88 5.34 13.43
N LEU A 14 4.79 4.63 13.07
CA LEU A 14 3.53 4.66 13.82
C LEU A 14 3.68 4.29 15.31
N GLY A 15 4.70 3.51 15.66
CA GLY A 15 5.00 3.15 17.05
C GLY A 15 5.39 4.33 17.94
N ALA A 16 5.80 5.46 17.35
CA ALA A 16 6.11 6.68 18.10
C ALA A 16 4.92 7.18 18.93
N LYS A 17 3.68 6.92 18.50
CA LYS A 17 2.47 7.23 19.28
C LYS A 17 2.52 6.60 20.68
N ALA A 18 2.89 5.32 20.76
CA ALA A 18 2.89 4.59 22.02
C ALA A 18 4.18 4.79 22.84
N LEU A 19 5.31 5.09 22.18
CA LEU A 19 6.61 5.24 22.85
C LEU A 19 6.87 6.66 23.36
N PHE A 20 6.28 7.67 22.73
CA PHE A 20 6.57 9.09 22.98
C PHE A 20 5.31 9.95 23.11
N ASP A 21 4.14 9.34 23.27
CA ASP A 21 2.84 10.02 23.36
C ASP A 21 2.58 10.99 22.19
N ASP A 22 3.03 10.63 20.98
CA ASP A 22 2.84 11.45 19.78
C ASP A 22 1.40 11.33 19.25
N ASP A 23 0.53 12.23 19.70
CA ASP A 23 -0.89 12.26 19.33
C ASP A 23 -1.17 12.72 17.90
N ASN A 24 -0.17 13.22 17.18
CA ASN A 24 -0.33 13.55 15.75
C ASN A 24 -0.21 12.32 14.85
N MET A 25 0.25 11.19 15.38
CA MET A 25 0.36 9.94 14.64
C MET A 25 -0.99 9.21 14.59
N MET A 26 -1.41 8.85 13.38
CA MET A 26 -2.64 8.10 13.10
C MET A 26 -2.39 7.08 11.99
N PRO A 27 -2.88 5.83 12.11
CA PRO A 27 -2.74 4.85 11.04
C PRO A 27 -3.63 5.21 9.86
N ILE A 28 -3.16 4.83 8.68
CA ILE A 28 -3.98 4.77 7.48
C ILE A 28 -3.79 3.38 6.90
N LYS A 29 -4.79 2.53 7.08
CA LYS A 29 -4.79 1.17 6.57
C LYS A 29 -4.88 1.22 5.05
N GLY A 30 -3.92 0.55 4.40
CA GLY A 30 -3.92 0.30 2.97
C GLY A 30 -3.84 -1.18 2.71
N GLN A 31 -4.88 -1.73 2.10
CA GLN A 31 -4.91 -3.13 1.70
C GLN A 31 -4.34 -3.32 0.30
N LEU A 32 -3.62 -4.42 0.13
CA LEU A 32 -2.99 -4.83 -1.11
C LEU A 32 -3.52 -6.19 -1.57
N SER A 33 -3.51 -6.43 -2.87
CA SER A 33 -3.71 -7.75 -3.49
C SER A 33 -2.49 -8.07 -4.34
N PHE A 34 -2.01 -9.32 -4.31
CA PHE A 34 -0.82 -9.72 -5.05
C PHE A 34 -1.18 -10.72 -6.14
N LEU A 35 -0.70 -10.45 -7.36
CA LEU A 35 -0.62 -11.43 -8.43
C LEU A 35 0.74 -12.11 -8.41
N LEU A 36 0.86 -13.24 -9.10
CA LEU A 36 2.15 -13.90 -9.31
C LEU A 36 3.14 -12.96 -10.03
N PRO A 37 4.46 -13.16 -9.85
CA PRO A 37 5.47 -12.39 -10.57
C PRO A 37 5.30 -12.49 -12.08
N GLN A 38 5.48 -11.35 -12.78
CA GLN A 38 5.42 -11.24 -14.24
C GLN A 38 6.63 -10.43 -14.71
N SER A 39 7.65 -11.12 -15.22
CA SER A 39 8.94 -10.52 -15.62
C SER A 39 8.84 -9.51 -16.74
N GLU A 40 7.79 -9.61 -17.55
CA GLU A 40 7.46 -8.72 -18.66
C GLU A 40 6.89 -7.38 -18.21
N VAL A 41 6.37 -7.28 -16.97
CA VAL A 41 5.84 -6.04 -16.41
C VAL A 41 6.99 -5.24 -15.81
N ASN A 42 7.50 -4.27 -16.57
CA ASN A 42 8.65 -3.44 -16.19
C ASN A 42 8.28 -1.98 -15.89
N TYR A 43 7.00 -1.71 -15.62
CA TYR A 43 6.45 -0.38 -15.36
C TYR A 43 5.57 -0.39 -14.11
N ILE A 44 5.42 0.78 -13.50
CA ILE A 44 4.50 1.02 -12.39
C ILE A 44 3.27 1.77 -12.89
N ILE A 45 2.16 1.66 -12.15
CA ILE A 45 0.99 2.51 -12.35
C ILE A 45 0.77 3.33 -11.10
N VAL A 46 0.52 4.61 -11.29
CA VAL A 46 -0.09 5.49 -10.29
C VAL A 46 -1.33 6.09 -10.94
N GLY A 47 -2.47 5.48 -10.63
CA GLY A 47 -3.76 5.84 -11.19
C GLY A 47 -4.53 6.81 -10.30
N ASN A 48 -5.62 7.36 -10.85
CA ASN A 48 -6.57 8.13 -10.07
C ASN A 48 -7.34 7.24 -9.08
N GLY A 49 -7.91 7.85 -8.04
CA GLY A 49 -8.76 7.14 -7.08
C GLY A 49 -8.00 6.20 -6.13
N GLY A 50 -6.69 6.37 -5.98
CA GLY A 50 -5.87 5.57 -5.06
C GLY A 50 -5.43 4.22 -5.61
N LEU A 51 -5.61 3.96 -6.91
CA LEU A 51 -5.10 2.76 -7.56
C LEU A 51 -3.59 2.89 -7.86
N TYR A 52 -2.83 1.85 -7.57
CA TYR A 52 -1.41 1.78 -7.89
C TYR A 52 -0.97 0.33 -8.10
N MET A 53 -0.01 0.12 -9.01
CA MET A 53 0.55 -1.18 -9.31
C MET A 53 2.08 -1.11 -9.31
N PHE A 54 2.71 -2.10 -8.66
CA PHE A 54 4.16 -2.22 -8.62
C PHE A 54 4.60 -3.66 -8.93
N PRO A 55 5.34 -3.91 -10.02
CA PRO A 55 5.94 -5.21 -10.26
C PRO A 55 7.14 -5.41 -9.32
N ARG A 56 7.24 -6.61 -8.75
CA ARG A 56 8.36 -7.06 -7.91
C ARG A 56 8.74 -8.48 -8.31
N SER A 57 9.94 -8.89 -7.90
CA SER A 57 10.43 -10.26 -8.14
C SER A 57 9.59 -11.33 -7.44
N ASP A 58 8.88 -10.98 -6.38
CA ASP A 58 8.03 -11.86 -5.57
C ASP A 58 6.52 -11.71 -5.83
N GLY A 59 6.12 -10.80 -6.73
CA GLY A 59 4.73 -10.66 -7.15
C GLY A 59 4.46 -9.31 -7.80
N VAL A 60 3.30 -9.17 -8.44
CA VAL A 60 2.80 -7.86 -8.86
C VAL A 60 1.80 -7.38 -7.82
N LEU A 61 2.17 -6.31 -7.12
CA LEU A 61 1.34 -5.68 -6.10
C LEU A 61 0.28 -4.81 -6.79
N LEU A 62 -0.97 -4.99 -6.38
CA LEU A 62 -2.12 -4.16 -6.72
C LEU A 62 -2.62 -3.48 -5.45
N GLY A 63 -2.70 -2.15 -5.47
CA GLY A 63 -3.24 -1.36 -4.39
C GLY A 63 -4.17 -0.26 -4.90
N GLY A 64 -4.89 0.44 -4.04
CA GLY A 64 -5.10 0.05 -2.65
C GLY A 64 -6.33 0.71 -2.06
N THR A 65 -6.51 0.47 -0.76
CA THR A 65 -7.47 1.19 0.07
C THR A 65 -6.76 2.31 0.84
N TYR A 66 -7.55 3.22 1.42
CA TYR A 66 -7.06 4.31 2.25
C TYR A 66 -8.06 4.55 3.38
N GLU A 67 -7.87 3.85 4.50
CA GLU A 67 -8.81 3.81 5.62
C GLU A 67 -8.16 4.46 6.84
N ARG A 68 -8.59 5.67 7.18
CA ARG A 68 -8.04 6.47 8.29
C ARG A 68 -8.47 5.89 9.63
N ASP A 69 -7.55 5.93 10.59
CA ASP A 69 -7.77 5.53 11.99
C ASP A 69 -8.18 4.05 12.17
N VAL A 70 -7.82 3.20 11.20
CA VAL A 70 -8.04 1.75 11.28
C VAL A 70 -6.75 1.04 11.65
N TYR A 71 -6.70 0.48 12.86
CA TYR A 71 -5.57 -0.30 13.38
C TYR A 71 -5.62 -1.79 13.03
N ASP A 72 -6.78 -2.30 12.62
CA ASP A 72 -6.94 -3.72 12.30
C ASP A 72 -6.15 -4.12 11.04
N ALA A 73 -5.17 -4.98 11.22
CA ALA A 73 -4.31 -5.51 10.16
C ALA A 73 -4.96 -6.64 9.35
N THR A 74 -6.15 -7.10 9.74
CA THR A 74 -6.88 -8.17 9.03
C THR A 74 -7.30 -7.70 7.64
N PRO A 75 -6.99 -8.45 6.56
CA PRO A 75 -7.48 -8.11 5.23
C PRO A 75 -9.01 -8.22 5.15
N ASP A 76 -9.64 -7.18 4.60
CA ASP A 76 -11.04 -7.22 4.18
C ASP A 76 -11.13 -7.86 2.79
N LEU A 77 -11.54 -9.13 2.75
CA LEU A 77 -11.63 -9.89 1.51
C LEU A 77 -12.62 -9.28 0.50
N SER A 78 -13.55 -8.42 0.93
CA SER A 78 -14.45 -7.72 0.00
C SER A 78 -13.71 -6.70 -0.88
N LYS A 79 -12.53 -6.21 -0.46
CA LYS A 79 -11.75 -5.22 -1.22
C LYS A 79 -10.95 -5.83 -2.37
N VAL A 80 -10.69 -7.14 -2.33
CA VAL A 80 -9.95 -7.85 -3.39
C VAL A 80 -10.61 -7.68 -4.76
N PRO A 81 -11.90 -7.99 -4.97
CA PRO A 81 -12.54 -7.79 -6.27
C PRO A 81 -12.55 -6.32 -6.71
N ASP A 82 -12.69 -5.38 -5.78
CA ASP A 82 -12.69 -3.95 -6.11
C ASP A 82 -11.33 -3.47 -6.65
N ILE A 83 -10.24 -3.89 -5.98
CA ILE A 83 -8.86 -3.58 -6.38
C ILE A 83 -8.58 -4.17 -7.76
N VAL A 84 -8.91 -5.45 -7.98
CA VAL A 84 -8.67 -6.13 -9.26
C VAL A 84 -9.51 -5.50 -10.38
N ALA A 85 -10.79 -5.24 -10.13
CA ALA A 85 -11.68 -4.62 -11.11
C ALA A 85 -11.25 -3.18 -11.44
N GLY A 86 -10.71 -2.45 -10.46
CA GLY A 86 -10.12 -1.12 -10.66
C GLY A 86 -8.97 -1.14 -11.67
N HIS A 87 -8.02 -2.04 -11.49
CA HIS A 87 -6.89 -2.20 -12.43
C HIS A 87 -7.36 -2.67 -13.79
N ARG A 88 -8.31 -3.62 -13.86
CA ARG A 88 -8.88 -4.05 -15.14
C ARG A 88 -9.51 -2.88 -15.90
N ARG A 89 -10.28 -2.03 -15.23
CA ARG A 89 -10.85 -0.82 -15.86
C ARG A 89 -9.77 0.15 -16.33
N PHE A 90 -8.71 0.33 -15.55
CA PHE A 90 -7.58 1.18 -15.94
C PHE A 90 -6.94 0.69 -17.25
N PHE A 91 -6.62 -0.60 -17.34
CA PHE A 91 -6.02 -1.17 -18.55
C PHE A 91 -6.97 -1.17 -19.75
N ASN A 92 -8.24 -1.55 -19.57
CA ASN A 92 -9.23 -1.50 -20.64
C ASN A 92 -9.44 -0.09 -21.20
N ALA A 93 -9.21 0.96 -20.39
CA ALA A 93 -9.28 2.34 -20.86
C ALA A 93 -8.04 2.79 -21.66
N MET A 94 -6.95 2.03 -21.57
CA MET A 94 -5.73 2.25 -22.37
C MET A 94 -5.73 1.45 -23.68
N ASP A 95 -6.65 0.50 -23.86
CA ASP A 95 -6.81 -0.18 -25.14
C ASP A 95 -7.24 0.85 -26.21
N ASP A 96 -6.30 1.17 -27.11
CA ASP A 96 -6.55 2.04 -28.25
C ASP A 96 -7.44 1.28 -29.25
N PRO A 97 -8.66 1.77 -29.57
CA PRO A 97 -9.53 1.14 -30.57
C PRO A 97 -8.93 1.12 -31.98
N TRP A 98 -7.78 1.78 -32.20
CA TRP A 98 -7.06 1.83 -33.47
C TRP A 98 -5.73 1.05 -33.47
N SER A 99 -5.41 0.36 -32.37
CA SER A 99 -4.29 -0.61 -32.32
C SER A 99 -4.58 -1.92 -33.08
#